data_AF-A0A956DG66-F1
#
_entry.id   AF-A0A956DG66-F1
#
_cell.length_a   1.000
_cell.length_b   1.000
_cell.length_c   1.000
_cell.angle_alpha   90.00
_cell.angle_beta   90.00
_cell.angle_gamma   90.00
#
_symmetry.space_group_name_H-M   'P 1'
#
loop_
_entity.id
_entity.type
_entity.pdbx_description
1 polymer ?
#
loop_
_entity_poly.entity_id
_entity_poly.type
_entity_poly.pdbx_seq_one_letter_code
_entity_poly.pdbx_strand_id
1 'polypeptide(L)'
;TAACLAMGCLVTDKVELPEERNFPPSVVTMAAEDAPTIDRIVTFDLADGLPQLELPVVVRDPNVDQSLEYQLWVDFEGNVSALVSDRDARIAPTGTLERSTTLRVPATRLTPAPSCHRIELLVTGEFDGGTRFRDPVEDGDISQTVWWVRVIDSIGNPGGNAIDLSSCP
;
A
#
# COMPACT_ATOMS: atom_id res chain seq x y z
N THR A 1 9.18 54.59 -51.35
CA THR A 1 8.53 53.32 -50.98
C THR A 1 9.42 52.61 -49.97
N ALA A 2 9.04 52.61 -48.69
CA ALA A 2 9.78 51.94 -47.62
C ALA A 2 8.87 50.85 -47.03
N ALA A 3 9.31 49.60 -47.08
CA ALA A 3 8.61 48.45 -46.52
C ALA A 3 9.27 48.06 -45.19
N CYS A 4 8.53 48.20 -44.09
CA CYS A 4 8.94 47.72 -42.77
C CYS A 4 8.86 46.20 -42.72
N LEU A 5 10.01 45.54 -42.55
CA LEU A 5 10.08 44.13 -42.17
C LEU A 5 9.73 44.01 -40.69
N ALA A 6 8.57 43.47 -40.38
CA ALA A 6 8.21 43.08 -39.03
C ALA A 6 9.08 41.87 -38.63
N MET A 7 10.15 42.11 -37.86
CA MET A 7 10.85 41.04 -37.15
C MET A 7 9.95 40.57 -36.01
N GLY A 8 9.26 39.46 -36.21
CA GLY A 8 8.65 38.72 -35.13
C GLY A 8 9.76 38.13 -34.25
N CYS A 9 9.88 38.63 -33.02
CA CYS A 9 10.67 37.95 -31.99
C CYS A 9 9.96 36.64 -31.65
N LEU A 10 10.47 35.53 -32.19
CA LEU A 10 10.24 34.22 -31.62
C LEU A 10 10.90 34.22 -30.24
N VAL A 11 10.09 34.36 -29.19
CA VAL A 11 10.53 34.10 -27.81
C VAL A 11 10.79 32.60 -27.73
N THR A 12 12.06 32.21 -27.75
CA THR A 12 12.54 30.83 -27.61
C THR A 12 13.03 30.52 -26.21
N ASP A 13 12.68 31.35 -25.22
CA ASP A 13 13.02 31.05 -23.83
C ASP A 13 12.29 29.77 -23.43
N LYS A 14 13.09 28.72 -23.18
CA LYS A 14 12.59 27.50 -22.56
C LYS A 14 12.05 27.92 -21.21
N VAL A 15 10.73 27.85 -21.03
CA VAL A 15 10.13 27.95 -19.71
C VAL A 15 10.69 26.78 -18.91
N GLU A 16 11.64 27.05 -18.03
CA GLU A 16 12.07 26.09 -17.03
C GLU A 16 10.89 25.93 -16.07
N LEU A 17 10.08 24.91 -16.33
CA LEU A 17 9.08 24.48 -15.37
C LEU A 17 9.86 24.04 -14.12
N PRO A 18 9.52 24.57 -12.92
CA PRO A 18 10.15 24.10 -11.71
C PRO A 18 9.96 22.59 -11.61
N GLU A 19 11.02 21.86 -11.25
CA GLU A 19 10.92 20.43 -10.97
C GLU A 19 9.81 20.21 -9.95
N GLU A 20 8.85 19.35 -10.29
CA GLU A 20 7.82 18.94 -9.34
C GLU A 20 8.51 18.24 -8.19
N ARG A 21 8.44 18.85 -7.01
CA ARG A 21 9.06 18.30 -5.82
C ARG A 21 8.23 17.12 -5.33
N ASN A 22 8.77 15.91 -5.49
CA ASN A 22 8.16 14.72 -4.93
C ASN A 22 8.28 14.73 -3.39
N PHE A 23 7.20 14.33 -2.72
CA PHE A 23 7.16 14.13 -1.28
C PHE A 23 6.73 12.69 -0.98
N PRO A 24 7.35 12.03 0.01
CA PRO A 24 7.01 10.66 0.34
C PRO A 24 5.55 10.54 0.81
N PRO A 25 4.82 9.49 0.41
CA PRO A 25 3.50 9.22 0.94
C PRO A 25 3.58 8.83 2.42
N SER A 26 2.43 8.81 3.09
CA SER A 26 2.29 8.31 4.46
C SER A 26 0.99 7.54 4.60
N VAL A 27 1.07 6.30 5.08
CA VAL A 27 -0.10 5.48 5.38
C VAL A 27 -0.58 5.81 6.80
N VAL A 28 -1.88 6.12 6.91
CA VAL A 28 -2.59 6.28 8.18
C VAL A 28 -3.76 5.30 8.23
N THR A 29 -4.06 4.76 9.41
CA THR A 29 -5.26 3.93 9.58
C THR A 29 -6.47 4.76 9.92
N MET A 30 -7.63 4.27 9.47
CA MET A 30 -8.90 4.81 9.93
C MET A 30 -9.07 4.41 11.40
N ALA A 31 -9.11 5.40 12.29
CA ALA A 31 -9.52 5.20 13.68
C ALA A 31 -11.04 5.01 13.74
N ALA A 32 -11.54 3.86 13.30
CA ALA A 32 -12.91 3.42 13.55
C ALA A 32 -12.87 2.29 14.59
N GLU A 33 -13.82 2.27 15.53
CA GLU A 33 -13.81 1.37 16.69
C GLU A 33 -13.70 -0.12 16.32
N ASP A 34 -14.26 -0.52 15.16
CA ASP A 34 -14.29 -1.89 14.66
C ASP A 34 -13.38 -2.14 13.44
N ALA A 35 -12.60 -1.15 13.00
CA ALA A 35 -11.71 -1.31 11.85
C ALA A 35 -10.35 -1.93 12.24
N PRO A 36 -9.74 -2.74 11.36
CA PRO A 36 -8.35 -3.17 11.51
C PRO A 36 -7.42 -1.95 11.64
N THR A 37 -6.85 -1.76 12.82
CA THR A 37 -5.92 -0.66 13.12
C THR A 37 -4.50 -1.19 13.26
N ILE A 38 -3.49 -0.36 12.98
CA ILE A 38 -2.07 -0.76 12.99
C ILE A 38 -1.59 -1.12 14.39
N ASP A 39 -2.19 -0.52 15.43
CA ASP A 39 -1.83 -0.69 16.83
C ASP A 39 -2.49 -1.92 17.49
N ARG A 40 -3.29 -2.70 16.75
CA ARG A 40 -4.03 -3.84 17.30
C ARG A 40 -3.82 -5.10 16.48
N ILE A 41 -3.97 -6.25 17.16
CA ILE A 41 -4.03 -7.54 16.49
C ILE A 41 -5.42 -7.67 15.84
N VAL A 42 -5.43 -7.84 14.53
CA VAL A 42 -6.65 -8.07 13.75
C VAL A 42 -7.06 -9.52 13.92
N THR A 43 -8.31 -9.80 14.28
CA THR A 43 -8.82 -11.17 14.31
C THR A 43 -9.59 -11.44 13.03
N PHE A 44 -9.25 -12.52 12.34
CA PHE A 44 -9.96 -12.99 11.15
C PHE A 44 -10.50 -14.40 11.41
N ASP A 45 -11.82 -14.57 11.43
CA ASP A 45 -12.46 -15.87 11.65
C ASP A 45 -12.84 -16.51 10.31
N LEU A 46 -12.23 -17.66 10.00
CA LEU A 46 -12.56 -18.41 8.79
C LEU A 46 -13.99 -18.94 8.82
N ALA A 47 -14.59 -19.09 10.01
CA ALA A 47 -15.97 -19.52 10.17
C ALA A 47 -16.99 -18.50 9.64
N ASP A 48 -16.61 -17.22 9.54
CA ASP A 48 -17.45 -16.17 8.94
C ASP A 48 -17.66 -16.38 7.43
N GLY A 49 -16.85 -17.26 6.81
CA GLY A 49 -16.97 -17.59 5.39
C GLY A 49 -16.58 -16.46 4.44
N LEU A 50 -15.88 -15.44 4.95
CA LEU A 50 -15.40 -14.32 4.14
C LEU A 50 -14.25 -14.78 3.21
N PRO A 51 -14.29 -14.44 1.91
CA PRO A 51 -13.26 -14.88 0.97
C PRO A 51 -11.92 -14.17 1.15
N GLN A 52 -11.91 -13.06 1.88
CA GLN A 52 -10.74 -12.20 2.07
C GLN A 52 -10.87 -11.37 3.35
N LEU A 53 -9.73 -11.03 3.93
CA LEU A 53 -9.60 -9.97 4.93
C LEU A 53 -9.52 -8.63 4.21
N GLU A 54 -10.35 -7.68 4.62
CA GLU A 54 -10.33 -6.30 4.10
C GLU A 54 -9.63 -5.37 5.10
N LEU A 55 -8.65 -4.60 4.61
CA LEU A 55 -7.87 -3.64 5.38
C LEU A 55 -8.12 -2.23 4.83
N PRO A 56 -9.03 -1.45 5.42
CA PRO A 56 -9.25 -0.07 5.01
C PRO A 56 -8.06 0.80 5.43
N VAL A 57 -7.52 1.57 4.49
CA VAL A 57 -6.37 2.45 4.71
C VAL A 57 -6.62 3.82 4.12
N VAL A 58 -5.98 4.82 4.72
CA VAL A 58 -5.91 6.17 4.17
C VAL A 58 -4.46 6.47 3.86
N VAL A 59 -4.17 6.87 2.64
CA VAL A 59 -2.83 7.31 2.23
C VAL A 59 -2.84 8.83 2.11
N ARG A 60 -1.92 9.48 2.82
CA ARG A 60 -1.65 10.91 2.72
C ARG A 60 -0.51 11.12 1.73
N ASP A 61 -0.79 11.82 0.64
CA ASP A 61 0.16 12.07 -0.44
C ASP A 61 0.07 13.53 -0.89
N PRO A 62 1.11 14.36 -0.61
CA PRO A 62 1.14 15.75 -1.05
C PRO A 62 1.11 15.92 -2.59
N ASN A 63 1.54 14.92 -3.35
CA ASN A 63 1.58 14.96 -4.81
C ASN A 63 0.24 14.46 -5.37
N VAL A 64 -0.81 15.26 -5.19
CA VAL A 64 -2.21 14.83 -5.36
C VAL A 64 -2.60 14.30 -6.76
N ASP A 65 -1.80 14.60 -7.78
CA ASP A 65 -2.02 14.20 -9.17
C ASP A 65 -1.25 12.93 -9.57
N GLN A 66 -0.33 12.44 -8.73
CA GLN A 66 0.45 11.24 -9.03
C GLN A 66 -0.32 9.95 -8.72
N SER A 67 -0.12 8.90 -9.51
CA SER A 67 -0.51 7.54 -9.09
C SER A 67 0.52 7.00 -8.11
N LEU A 68 0.06 6.23 -7.12
CA LEU A 68 0.95 5.49 -6.22
C LEU A 68 0.94 4.02 -6.58
N GLU A 69 2.07 3.36 -6.46
CA GLU A 69 2.19 1.90 -6.48
C GLU A 69 2.16 1.36 -5.06
N TYR A 70 1.60 0.16 -4.88
CA TYR A 70 1.64 -0.51 -3.59
C TYR A 70 1.93 -2.00 -3.73
N GLN A 71 2.60 -2.54 -2.71
CA GLN A 71 2.83 -3.96 -2.57
C GLN A 71 2.30 -4.43 -1.22
N LEU A 72 1.47 -5.46 -1.25
CA LEU A 72 0.92 -6.10 -0.05
C LEU A 72 1.55 -7.47 0.14
N TRP A 73 2.16 -7.69 1.29
CA TRP A 73 2.95 -8.86 1.62
C TRP A 73 2.37 -9.60 2.81
N VAL A 74 2.42 -10.93 2.79
CA VAL A 74 2.07 -11.79 3.94
C VAL A 74 3.27 -12.67 4.27
N ASP A 75 3.77 -12.56 5.51
CA ASP A 75 4.92 -13.29 6.04
C ASP A 75 6.16 -13.19 5.15
N PHE A 76 6.49 -11.96 4.73
CA PHE A 76 7.66 -11.74 3.90
C PHE A 76 8.96 -11.96 4.69
N GLU A 77 9.67 -13.03 4.34
CA GLU A 77 11.00 -13.38 4.84
C GLU A 77 12.06 -13.40 3.71
N GLY A 78 11.90 -12.54 2.70
CA GLY A 78 12.82 -12.48 1.55
C GLY A 78 12.36 -13.21 0.29
N ASN A 79 11.13 -13.75 0.28
CA ASN A 79 10.59 -14.50 -0.86
C ASN A 79 9.44 -13.77 -1.56
N VAL A 80 9.51 -13.65 -2.88
CA VAL A 80 8.48 -13.03 -3.73
C VAL A 80 7.13 -13.73 -3.69
N SER A 81 7.07 -15.01 -3.30
CA SER A 81 5.78 -15.72 -3.16
C SER A 81 4.90 -15.13 -2.07
N ALA A 82 5.46 -14.38 -1.13
CA ALA A 82 4.74 -13.66 -0.08
C ALA A 82 3.93 -12.47 -0.60
N LEU A 83 4.15 -12.02 -1.85
CA LEU A 83 3.37 -10.95 -2.46
C LEU A 83 1.93 -11.42 -2.68
N VAL A 84 0.99 -10.61 -2.25
CA VAL A 84 -0.46 -10.86 -2.33
C VAL A 84 -1.14 -9.92 -3.31
N SER A 85 -0.69 -8.66 -3.42
CA SER A 85 -1.18 -7.75 -4.44
C SER A 85 -0.65 -8.11 -5.83
N ASP A 86 -1.31 -7.60 -6.87
CA ASP A 86 -0.73 -7.59 -8.21
C ASP A 86 0.56 -6.77 -8.22
N ARG A 87 1.46 -7.08 -9.17
CA ARG A 87 2.77 -6.40 -9.26
C ARG A 87 2.66 -4.94 -9.65
N ASP A 88 1.63 -4.60 -10.41
CA ASP A 88 1.29 -3.27 -10.90
C ASP A 88 0.07 -2.71 -10.16
N ALA A 89 -0.15 -3.13 -8.92
CA ALA A 89 -1.26 -2.65 -8.13
C ALA A 89 -1.06 -1.16 -7.78
N ARG A 90 -2.09 -0.35 -8.07
CA ARG A 90 -2.03 1.11 -7.95
C ARG A 90 -3.16 1.70 -7.12
N ILE A 91 -2.84 2.81 -6.46
CA ILE A 91 -3.81 3.73 -5.87
C ILE A 91 -3.90 4.94 -6.79
N ALA A 92 -5.06 5.09 -7.44
CA ALA A 92 -5.29 6.17 -8.39
C ALA A 92 -5.18 7.56 -7.73
N PRO A 93 -4.75 8.58 -8.48
CA PRO A 93 -4.81 9.96 -8.00
C PRO A 93 -6.26 10.38 -7.76
N THR A 94 -6.47 11.18 -6.72
CA THR A 94 -7.80 11.71 -6.36
C THR A 94 -7.85 13.23 -6.46
N GLY A 95 -6.72 13.91 -6.68
CA GLY A 95 -6.63 15.37 -6.56
C GLY A 95 -6.73 15.87 -5.11
N THR A 96 -6.71 14.97 -4.13
CA THR A 96 -6.75 15.29 -2.70
C THR A 96 -5.56 14.73 -1.95
N LEU A 97 -5.17 15.41 -0.87
CA LEU A 97 -4.10 14.99 0.02
C LEU A 97 -4.34 13.58 0.57
N GLU A 98 -5.58 13.26 0.95
CA GLU A 98 -5.93 11.97 1.55
C GLU A 98 -6.70 11.10 0.55
N ARG A 99 -6.31 9.83 0.46
CA ARG A 99 -6.88 8.83 -0.43
C ARG A 99 -7.29 7.62 0.38
N SER A 100 -8.60 7.36 0.46
CA SER A 100 -9.10 6.14 1.10
C SER A 100 -9.12 5.00 0.11
N THR A 101 -8.61 3.83 0.50
CA THR A 101 -8.69 2.60 -0.28
C THR A 101 -8.83 1.38 0.63
N THR A 102 -9.26 0.26 0.07
CA THR A 102 -9.40 -1.01 0.81
C THR A 102 -8.50 -2.05 0.18
N LEU A 103 -7.53 -2.51 0.96
CA LEU A 103 -6.63 -3.59 0.60
C LEU A 103 -7.26 -4.93 0.94
N ARG A 104 -6.95 -5.97 0.17
CA ARG A 104 -7.59 -7.28 0.29
C ARG A 104 -6.55 -8.38 0.38
N VAL A 105 -6.68 -9.22 1.38
CA VAL A 105 -5.82 -10.39 1.60
C VAL A 105 -6.69 -11.64 1.47
N PRO A 106 -6.50 -12.47 0.43
CA PRO A 106 -7.32 -13.66 0.24
C PRO A 106 -7.22 -14.61 1.43
N ALA A 107 -8.35 -15.19 1.85
CA ALA A 107 -8.38 -16.13 2.98
C ALA A 107 -7.46 -17.34 2.76
N THR A 108 -7.26 -17.76 1.50
CA THR A 108 -6.33 -18.84 1.12
C THR A 108 -4.87 -18.56 1.46
N ARG A 109 -4.50 -17.28 1.65
CA ARG A 109 -3.17 -16.85 2.11
C ARG A 109 -3.03 -16.84 3.63
N LEU A 110 -4.15 -16.97 4.34
CA LEU A 110 -4.27 -16.91 5.80
C LEU A 110 -4.65 -18.27 6.41
N THR A 111 -4.91 -19.28 5.57
CA THR A 111 -5.18 -20.66 6.00
C THR A 111 -3.88 -21.46 6.21
N PRO A 112 -3.87 -22.46 7.11
CA PRO A 112 -4.97 -22.92 7.95
C PRO A 112 -5.08 -22.16 9.30
N ALA A 113 -6.25 -22.23 9.94
CA ALA A 113 -6.43 -21.80 11.33
C ALA A 113 -6.13 -22.94 12.33
N PRO A 114 -5.68 -22.64 13.55
CA PRO A 114 -5.25 -21.33 14.04
C PRO A 114 -3.88 -20.92 13.46
N SER A 115 -3.70 -19.66 13.12
CA SER A 115 -2.41 -19.12 12.66
C SER A 115 -2.28 -17.63 12.98
N CYS A 116 -1.06 -17.11 12.93
CA CYS A 116 -0.82 -15.67 12.92
C CYS A 116 0.06 -15.28 11.75
N HIS A 117 -0.22 -14.11 11.20
CA HIS A 117 0.42 -13.59 10.00
C HIS A 117 0.86 -12.14 10.20
N ARG A 118 2.03 -11.81 9.65
CA ARG A 118 2.53 -10.44 9.53
C ARG A 118 2.18 -9.93 8.14
N ILE A 119 1.29 -8.96 8.06
CA ILE A 119 0.87 -8.34 6.80
C ILE A 119 1.56 -6.99 6.67
N GLU A 120 2.26 -6.78 5.56
CA GLU A 120 3.07 -5.60 5.34
C GLU A 120 2.66 -4.89 4.05
N LEU A 121 2.36 -3.61 4.16
CA LEU A 121 2.06 -2.73 3.04
C LEU A 121 3.25 -1.81 2.81
N LEU A 122 3.69 -1.75 1.56
CA LEU A 122 4.62 -0.74 1.05
C LEU A 122 3.88 0.14 0.03
N VAL A 123 4.09 1.46 0.10
CA VAL A 123 3.51 2.43 -0.83
C VAL A 123 4.59 3.43 -1.26
N THR A 124 4.70 3.70 -2.55
CA THR A 124 5.68 4.61 -3.18
C THR A 124 5.04 5.26 -4.42
N GLY A 125 5.64 6.32 -4.97
CA GLY A 125 5.34 6.77 -6.33
C GLY A 125 5.63 5.69 -7.38
N GLU A 126 6.77 5.00 -7.26
CA GLU A 126 7.21 3.93 -8.17
C GLU A 126 8.20 2.98 -7.48
N PHE A 127 8.07 1.67 -7.71
CA PHE A 127 9.06 0.67 -7.29
C PHE A 127 10.13 0.45 -8.37
N ASP A 128 11.38 0.18 -7.96
CA ASP A 128 12.50 -0.15 -8.88
C ASP A 128 12.15 -1.33 -9.81
N GLY A 129 11.34 -2.29 -9.33
CA GLY A 129 10.85 -3.44 -10.10
C GLY A 129 11.93 -4.43 -10.56
N GLY A 130 13.21 -4.11 -10.36
CA GLY A 130 14.37 -4.88 -10.79
C GLY A 130 15.00 -5.67 -9.65
N THR A 131 16.29 -5.45 -9.41
CA THR A 131 17.03 -6.18 -8.36
C THR A 131 16.59 -5.75 -6.96
N ARG A 132 16.07 -4.53 -6.80
CA ARG A 132 15.57 -3.99 -5.55
C ARG A 132 14.05 -3.89 -5.58
N PHE A 133 13.38 -5.01 -5.81
CA PHE A 133 11.93 -5.09 -6.08
C PHE A 133 11.01 -4.37 -5.07
N ARG A 134 11.46 -4.20 -3.83
CA ARG A 134 10.70 -3.56 -2.74
C ARG A 134 11.10 -2.11 -2.47
N ASP A 135 12.17 -1.66 -3.10
CA ASP A 135 12.71 -0.33 -2.89
C ASP A 135 12.05 0.65 -3.89
N PRO A 136 11.82 1.89 -3.46
CA PRO A 136 11.36 2.93 -4.38
C PRO A 136 12.45 3.26 -5.40
N VAL A 137 12.04 3.80 -6.56
CA VAL A 137 12.98 4.38 -7.52
C VAL A 137 13.72 5.58 -6.92
N GLU A 138 13.00 6.43 -6.18
CA GLU A 138 13.56 7.56 -5.45
C GLU A 138 13.83 7.16 -3.99
N ASP A 139 15.10 7.20 -3.58
CA ASP A 139 15.51 6.81 -2.24
C ASP A 139 14.75 7.63 -1.17
N GLY A 140 13.99 6.92 -0.32
CA GLY A 140 13.20 7.53 0.76
C GLY A 140 11.76 7.86 0.38
N ASP A 141 11.36 7.71 -0.88
CA ASP A 141 9.96 7.80 -1.34
C ASP A 141 9.18 6.52 -1.00
N ILE A 142 9.06 6.18 0.28
CA ILE A 142 8.35 4.97 0.68
C ILE A 142 7.67 5.13 2.03
N SER A 143 6.43 4.67 2.11
CA SER A 143 5.71 4.45 3.35
C SER A 143 5.54 2.96 3.59
N GLN A 144 5.76 2.54 4.84
CA GLN A 144 5.59 1.16 5.27
C GLN A 144 4.58 1.08 6.41
N THR A 145 3.77 0.03 6.42
CA THR A 145 2.82 -0.25 7.49
C THR A 145 2.69 -1.75 7.69
N VAL A 146 2.48 -2.17 8.94
CA VAL A 146 2.37 -3.59 9.31
C VAL A 146 1.11 -3.82 10.14
N TRP A 147 0.39 -4.90 9.84
CA TRP A 147 -0.65 -5.45 10.70
C TRP A 147 -0.26 -6.85 11.16
N TRP A 148 -0.63 -7.17 12.39
CA TRP A 148 -0.57 -8.53 12.90
C TRP A 148 -1.97 -9.12 12.87
N VAL A 149 -2.13 -10.24 12.17
CA VAL A 149 -3.42 -10.90 12.00
C VAL A 149 -3.39 -12.23 12.73
N ARG A 150 -4.34 -12.44 13.64
CA ARG A 150 -4.67 -13.73 14.24
C ARG A 150 -5.84 -14.35 13.49
N VAL A 151 -5.64 -15.55 12.96
CA VAL A 151 -6.64 -16.31 12.22
C VAL A 151 -7.17 -17.42 13.10
N ILE A 152 -8.48 -17.52 13.20
CA ILE A 152 -9.18 -18.53 14.00
C ILE A 152 -10.23 -19.25 13.15
N ASP A 153 -10.74 -20.37 13.66
CA ASP A 153 -11.91 -21.05 13.13
C ASP A 153 -12.83 -21.43 14.30
N SER A 154 -13.80 -20.57 14.59
CA SER A 154 -14.67 -20.75 15.76
C SER A 154 -15.63 -21.93 15.64
N ILE A 155 -15.90 -22.41 14.43
CA ILE A 155 -16.85 -23.52 14.17
C ILE A 155 -16.11 -24.83 13.92
N GLY A 156 -15.12 -24.84 13.04
CA GLY A 156 -14.34 -26.03 12.70
C GLY A 156 -13.33 -26.42 13.78
N ASN A 157 -12.91 -25.49 14.63
CA ASN A 157 -11.99 -25.75 15.74
C ASN A 157 -12.33 -24.96 17.03
N PRO A 158 -13.50 -25.22 17.66
CA PRO A 158 -14.02 -24.40 18.76
C PRO A 158 -13.15 -24.38 20.04
N GLY A 159 -12.23 -25.33 20.19
CA GLY A 159 -11.31 -25.43 21.34
C GLY A 159 -9.84 -25.15 21.02
N GLY A 160 -9.47 -24.99 19.75
CA GLY A 160 -8.09 -24.86 19.29
C GLY A 160 -7.71 -23.46 18.82
N ASN A 161 -8.47 -22.43 19.16
CA ASN A 161 -8.23 -21.06 18.70
C ASN A 161 -7.11 -20.34 19.48
N ALA A 162 -6.48 -20.98 20.46
CA ALA A 162 -5.34 -20.40 21.18
C ALA A 162 -4.14 -20.27 20.24
N ILE A 163 -3.56 -19.08 20.16
CA ILE A 163 -2.37 -18.79 19.37
C ILE A 163 -1.28 -18.30 20.31
N ASP A 164 -0.13 -18.94 20.25
CA ASP A 164 1.06 -18.44 20.92
C ASP A 164 1.64 -17.27 20.11
N LEU A 165 1.34 -16.05 20.57
CA LEU A 165 1.81 -14.82 19.93
C LEU A 165 3.34 -14.69 19.94
N SER A 166 4.05 -15.42 20.81
CA SER A 166 5.52 -15.41 20.82
C SER A 166 6.14 -16.22 19.68
N SER A 167 5.35 -17.05 19.00
CA SER A 167 5.76 -17.87 17.86
C SER A 167 5.38 -17.26 16.50
N CYS A 168 4.77 -16.08 16.50
CA CYS A 168 4.42 -15.38 15.27
C CYS A 168 5.66 -14.83 14.56
N PRO A 169 5.70 -14.90 13.21
CA PRO A 169 6.87 -14.54 12.40
C PRO A 169 7.26 -13.06 12.47
#